data_AF-A0A6S6P2N1-F1
#
_entry.id   AF-A0A6S6P2N1-F1
#
_cell.length_a   1.000
_cell.length_b   1.000
_cell.length_c   1.000
_cell.angle_alpha   90.00
_cell.angle_beta   90.00
_cell.angle_gamma   90.00
#
_symmetry.space_group_name_H-M   'P 1'
#
loop_
_entity.id
_entity.type
_entity.pdbx_description
1 polymer ?
#
loop_
_entity_poly.entity_id
_entity_poly.type
_entity_poly.pdbx_seq_one_letter_code
_entity_poly.pdbx_strand_id
1 'polypeptide(L)'
;MFFDGVFVPDADVVGDVNKGWLVARATLGNERISIGGGSGAPTGFSADDLVELPDSAPAEVSAAYVRRAGAVLAEAHTLRLLNLRRASRAIAGAEPGPEGNVTKLLVAEQCQRQTELGMELAGAAAVVGRTPELTRAYLGNRAMTIAGGTSEITRNTIAERILGLPRDPLLR
;
A
#
# COMPACT_ATOMS: atom_id res chain seq x y z
N MET A 1 -9.10 6.13 -22.43
CA MET A 1 -8.92 7.51 -22.90
C MET A 1 -8.34 7.45 -24.30
N PHE A 2 -8.86 8.24 -25.24
CA PHE A 2 -8.33 8.34 -26.61
C PHE A 2 -7.97 9.78 -26.90
N PHE A 3 -6.83 10.00 -27.55
CA PHE A 3 -6.44 11.30 -28.07
C PHE A 3 -6.44 11.20 -29.60
N ASP A 4 -7.29 11.98 -30.27
CA ASP A 4 -7.40 12.03 -31.72
C ASP A 4 -7.41 13.49 -32.18
N GLY A 5 -6.43 13.87 -33.00
CA GLY A 5 -6.27 15.25 -33.49
C GLY A 5 -6.19 16.34 -32.42
N VAL A 6 -5.88 16.00 -31.16
CA VAL A 6 -5.89 16.96 -30.04
C VAL A 6 -4.69 17.89 -30.15
N PHE A 7 -4.96 19.18 -30.23
CA PHE A 7 -3.93 20.22 -30.09
C PHE A 7 -3.66 20.50 -28.61
N VAL A 8 -2.39 20.52 -28.23
CA VAL A 8 -1.91 20.92 -26.89
C VAL A 8 -0.83 21.99 -27.08
N PRO A 9 -1.01 23.22 -26.56
CA PRO A 9 -0.02 24.30 -26.63
C PRO A 9 1.32 23.96 -25.95
N ASP A 10 2.41 24.53 -26.43
CA ASP A 10 3.74 24.41 -25.81
C ASP A 10 3.76 24.92 -24.35
N ALA A 11 2.89 25.88 -24.02
CA ALA A 11 2.76 26.43 -22.66
C ALA A 11 2.22 25.40 -21.64
N ASP A 12 1.57 24.34 -22.10
CA ASP A 12 1.06 23.25 -21.24
C ASP A 12 2.09 22.14 -21.02
N VAL A 13 3.28 22.24 -21.64
CA VAL A 13 4.38 21.29 -21.41
C VAL A 13 4.96 21.52 -20.02
N VAL A 14 4.85 20.49 -19.18
CA VAL A 14 5.43 20.49 -17.83
C VAL A 14 6.91 20.08 -17.90
N GLY A 15 7.80 21.03 -17.60
CA GLY A 15 9.25 20.85 -17.69
C GLY A 15 9.76 21.01 -19.12
N ASP A 16 10.96 20.50 -19.41
CA ASP A 16 11.55 20.64 -20.74
C ASP A 16 11.07 19.54 -21.70
N VAL A 17 11.01 19.89 -23.00
CA VAL A 17 10.76 18.93 -24.08
C VAL A 17 11.78 17.79 -24.01
N ASN A 18 11.30 16.55 -24.18
CA ASN A 18 12.06 15.29 -24.02
C ASN A 18 12.51 14.96 -22.58
N LYS A 19 12.06 15.69 -21.56
CA LYS A 19 12.34 15.38 -20.14
C LYS A 19 11.15 14.81 -19.35
N GLY A 20 10.07 14.43 -20.04
CA GLY A 20 8.85 13.91 -19.41
C GLY A 20 9.06 12.71 -18.48
N TRP A 21 10.06 11.86 -18.73
CA TRP A 21 10.37 10.74 -17.82
C TRP A 21 10.86 11.19 -16.43
N LEU A 22 11.60 12.30 -16.36
CA LEU A 22 12.04 12.87 -15.09
C LEU A 22 10.83 13.34 -14.27
N VAL A 23 9.91 14.07 -14.92
CA VAL A 23 8.67 14.56 -14.32
C VAL A 23 7.80 13.39 -13.86
N ALA A 24 7.55 12.42 -14.74
CA ALA A 24 6.75 11.23 -14.40
C ALA A 24 7.33 10.45 -13.21
N ARG A 25 8.67 10.29 -13.14
CA ARG A 25 9.32 9.61 -12.02
C ARG A 25 9.22 10.38 -10.71
N ALA A 26 9.28 11.71 -10.75
CA ALA A 26 9.08 12.55 -9.56
C ALA A 26 7.64 12.41 -9.05
N THR A 27 6.64 12.50 -9.94
CA THR A 27 5.23 12.30 -9.60
C THR A 27 4.97 10.93 -8.99
N LEU A 28 5.47 9.85 -9.62
CA LEU A 28 5.33 8.48 -9.10
C LEU A 28 6.07 8.28 -7.77
N GLY A 29 7.18 8.99 -7.53
CA GLY A 29 7.88 8.99 -6.25
C GLY A 29 7.00 9.55 -5.13
N ASN A 30 6.35 10.69 -5.39
CA ASN A 30 5.41 11.31 -4.45
C ASN A 30 4.17 10.44 -4.22
N GLU A 31 3.64 9.81 -5.27
CA GLU A 31 2.50 8.89 -5.16
C GLU A 31 2.81 7.72 -4.23
N ARG A 32 4.00 7.10 -4.32
CA ARG A 32 4.41 6.03 -3.41
C ARG A 32 4.51 6.47 -1.95
N ILE A 33 4.93 7.71 -1.71
CA ILE A 33 4.95 8.28 -0.36
C ILE A 33 3.53 8.41 0.17
N SER A 34 2.58 8.90 -0.65
CA SER A 34 1.16 9.00 -0.30
C SER A 34 0.55 7.62 -0.02
N ILE A 35 0.71 6.66 -0.94
CA ILE A 35 0.18 5.29 -0.76
C ILE A 35 0.79 4.64 0.49
N GLY A 36 2.10 4.72 0.67
CA GLY A 36 2.77 4.20 1.86
C GLY A 36 2.42 4.94 3.16
N GLY A 37 1.94 6.18 3.06
CA GLY A 37 1.43 6.96 4.18
C GLY A 37 0.03 6.55 4.65
N GLY A 38 -0.64 5.65 3.93
CA GLY A 38 -2.01 5.21 4.22
C GLY A 38 -3.10 6.09 3.59
N SER A 39 -2.74 7.11 2.81
CA SER A 39 -3.69 8.01 2.13
C SER A 39 -4.18 7.51 0.77
N GLY A 40 -3.62 6.39 0.26
CA GLY A 40 -3.86 5.92 -1.11
C GLY A 40 -4.76 4.69 -1.27
N ALA A 41 -5.28 4.08 -0.18
CA ALA A 41 -6.03 2.83 -0.24
C ALA A 41 -7.48 3.00 0.25
N PRO A 42 -8.48 2.32 -0.35
CA PRO A 42 -9.85 2.31 0.13
C PRO A 42 -9.98 1.34 1.31
N THR A 43 -9.36 1.63 2.45
CA THR A 43 -9.50 0.75 3.63
C THR A 43 -10.62 1.26 4.51
N GLY A 44 -11.85 0.93 4.12
CA GLY A 44 -13.01 0.96 5.03
C GLY A 44 -12.98 -0.12 6.10
N PHE A 45 -11.89 -0.90 6.17
CA PHE A 45 -11.61 -1.91 7.19
C PHE A 45 -10.21 -1.67 7.75
N SER A 46 -10.12 -1.40 9.04
CA SER A 46 -8.95 -0.94 9.77
C SER A 46 -8.45 -2.01 10.76
N ALA A 47 -7.28 -1.75 11.35
CA ALA A 47 -6.77 -2.58 12.43
C ALA A 47 -7.71 -2.59 13.64
N ASP A 48 -8.41 -1.48 13.91
CA ASP A 48 -9.36 -1.39 15.02
C ASP A 48 -10.59 -2.27 14.76
N ASP A 49 -11.12 -2.29 13.53
CA ASP A 49 -12.21 -3.21 13.13
C ASP A 49 -11.81 -4.70 13.30
N LEU A 50 -10.52 -5.01 13.09
CA LEU A 50 -9.99 -6.35 13.27
C LEU A 50 -9.85 -6.74 14.75
N VAL A 51 -9.70 -5.78 15.68
CA VAL A 51 -9.67 -6.06 17.13
C VAL A 51 -11.05 -6.49 17.63
N GLU A 52 -12.12 -5.93 17.07
CA GLU A 52 -13.50 -6.22 17.49
C GLU A 52 -14.07 -7.52 16.91
N LEU A 53 -13.58 -7.95 15.73
CA LEU A 53 -14.10 -9.15 15.05
C LEU A 53 -13.96 -10.45 15.85
N PRO A 54 -12.83 -10.74 16.52
CA PRO A 54 -12.64 -11.94 17.32
C PRO A 54 -13.67 -12.11 18.44
N ASP A 55 -14.19 -11.03 19.00
CA ASP A 55 -15.22 -11.05 20.06
C ASP A 55 -16.61 -11.39 19.51
N SER A 56 -16.81 -11.18 18.21
CA SER A 56 -18.04 -11.52 17.49
C SER A 56 -18.00 -12.92 16.85
N ALA A 57 -16.83 -13.57 16.85
CA ALA A 57 -16.63 -14.91 16.30
C ALA A 57 -16.88 -16.02 17.36
N PRO A 58 -17.26 -17.24 16.95
CA PRO A 58 -17.32 -18.38 17.88
C PRO A 58 -15.98 -18.57 18.60
N ALA A 59 -16.00 -18.91 19.89
CA ALA A 59 -14.79 -18.98 20.74
C ALA A 59 -13.68 -19.87 20.16
N GLU A 60 -14.06 -21.01 19.55
CA GLU A 60 -13.14 -21.95 18.90
C GLU A 60 -12.46 -21.33 17.66
N VAL A 61 -13.21 -20.56 16.88
CA VAL A 61 -12.69 -19.81 15.72
C VAL A 61 -11.76 -18.71 16.21
N SER A 62 -12.22 -17.89 17.15
CA SER A 62 -11.43 -16.80 17.73
C SER A 62 -10.08 -17.30 18.27
N ALA A 63 -10.09 -18.37 19.08
CA ALA A 63 -8.88 -18.98 19.65
C ALA A 63 -7.87 -19.46 18.58
N ALA A 64 -8.34 -19.95 17.43
CA ALA A 64 -7.48 -20.38 16.33
C ALA A 64 -6.74 -19.20 15.67
N TYR A 65 -7.33 -18.00 15.72
CA TYR A 65 -6.85 -16.82 15.00
C TYR A 65 -6.12 -15.78 15.88
N VAL A 66 -6.21 -15.85 17.21
CA VAL A 66 -5.58 -14.88 18.15
C VAL A 66 -4.12 -14.55 17.80
N ARG A 67 -3.29 -15.55 17.52
CA ARG A 67 -1.88 -15.31 17.17
C ARG A 67 -1.71 -14.56 15.86
N ARG A 68 -2.49 -14.91 14.83
CA ARG A 68 -2.44 -14.24 13.52
C ARG A 68 -2.99 -12.83 13.61
N ALA A 69 -4.06 -12.61 14.38
CA ALA A 69 -4.58 -11.29 14.69
C ALA A 69 -3.51 -10.42 15.37
N GLY A 70 -2.85 -10.93 16.41
CA GLY A 70 -1.76 -10.23 17.09
C GLY A 70 -0.62 -9.84 16.15
N ALA A 71 -0.22 -10.74 15.23
CA ALA A 71 0.83 -10.44 14.25
C ALA A 71 0.41 -9.34 13.25
N VAL A 72 -0.82 -9.40 12.72
CA VAL A 72 -1.34 -8.38 11.79
C VAL A 72 -1.49 -7.02 12.47
N LEU A 73 -1.96 -6.98 13.72
CA LEU A 73 -2.09 -5.75 14.51
C LEU A 73 -0.73 -5.14 14.84
N ALA A 74 0.25 -5.97 15.24
CA ALA A 74 1.61 -5.52 15.49
C ALA A 74 2.26 -4.91 14.23
N GLU A 75 2.03 -5.52 13.07
CA GLU A 75 2.48 -4.98 11.78
C GLU A 75 1.81 -3.63 11.46
N ALA A 76 0.48 -3.53 11.62
CA ALA A 76 -0.26 -2.29 11.41
C ALA A 76 0.27 -1.15 12.30
N HIS A 77 0.50 -1.43 13.59
CA HIS A 77 1.09 -0.47 14.51
C HIS A 77 2.52 -0.06 14.11
N THR A 78 3.32 -1.02 13.66
CA THR A 78 4.69 -0.75 13.19
C THR A 78 4.67 0.20 11.99
N LEU A 79 3.80 -0.02 11.02
CA LEU A 79 3.64 0.85 9.85
C LEU A 79 3.16 2.25 10.23
N ARG A 80 2.22 2.35 11.18
CA ARG A 80 1.78 3.64 11.74
C ARG A 80 2.95 4.42 12.34
N LEU A 81 3.79 3.76 13.14
CA LEU A 81 4.96 4.40 13.76
C LEU A 81 6.03 4.79 12.72
N LEU A 82 6.24 3.98 11.69
CA LEU A 82 7.13 4.32 10.57
C LEU A 82 6.65 5.57 9.82
N ASN A 83 5.35 5.70 9.59
CA ASN A 83 4.74 6.88 8.98
C ASN A 83 4.83 8.12 9.87
N LEU A 84 4.58 7.99 11.17
CA LEU A 84 4.77 9.09 12.13
C LEU A 84 6.23 9.56 12.18
N ARG A 85 7.18 8.62 12.18
CA ARG A 85 8.62 8.94 12.11
C ARG A 85 8.97 9.70 10.83
N ARG A 86 8.40 9.30 9.69
CA ARG A 86 8.59 10.00 8.40
C ARG A 86 8.04 11.42 8.47
N ALA A 87 6.81 11.60 8.94
CA ALA A 87 6.20 12.92 9.10
C ALA A 87 7.02 13.82 10.02
N SER A 88 7.49 13.29 11.16
CA SER A 88 8.35 14.01 12.10
C SER A 88 9.66 14.47 11.46
N ARG A 89 10.32 13.61 10.66
CA ARG A 89 11.54 13.98 9.91
C ARG A 89 11.27 15.07 8.87
N ALA A 90 10.15 14.98 8.15
CA ALA A 90 9.77 16.00 7.16
C ALA A 90 9.53 17.37 7.82
N ILE A 91 8.85 17.40 8.97
CA ILE A 91 8.66 18.63 9.77
C ILE A 91 10.01 19.23 10.22
N ALA A 92 10.99 18.37 10.55
CA ALA A 92 12.34 18.77 10.90
C ALA A 92 13.21 19.20 9.69
N GLY A 93 12.63 19.28 8.48
CA GLY A 93 13.32 19.72 7.26
C GLY A 93 14.15 18.63 6.58
N ALA A 94 13.98 17.36 6.95
CA ALA A 94 14.62 16.28 6.21
C ALA A 94 13.93 16.05 4.87
N GLU A 95 14.72 15.90 3.82
CA GLU A 95 14.23 15.54 2.50
C GLU A 95 13.59 14.14 2.50
N PRO A 96 12.56 13.89 1.67
CA PRO A 96 11.98 12.56 1.51
C PRO A 96 13.03 11.54 1.06
N GLY A 97 13.19 10.47 1.83
CA GLY A 97 14.13 9.42 1.50
C GLY A 97 13.49 8.21 0.80
N PRO A 98 14.31 7.21 0.43
CA PRO A 98 13.83 6.05 -0.30
C PRO A 98 12.96 5.10 0.54
N GLU A 99 12.81 5.35 1.85
CA GLU A 99 11.91 4.63 2.76
C GLU A 99 10.45 4.61 2.28
N GLY A 100 10.06 5.55 1.41
CA GLY A 100 8.77 5.55 0.71
C GLY A 100 8.45 4.21 0.06
N ASN A 101 9.43 3.60 -0.61
CA ASN A 101 9.26 2.32 -1.31
C ASN A 101 9.07 1.16 -0.31
N VAL A 102 9.80 1.17 0.80
CA VAL A 102 9.68 0.15 1.85
C VAL A 102 8.29 0.18 2.46
N THR A 103 7.83 1.35 2.91
CA THR A 103 6.51 1.44 3.55
C THR A 103 5.37 1.21 2.56
N LYS A 104 5.50 1.65 1.30
CA LYS A 104 4.52 1.33 0.25
C LYS A 104 4.35 -0.18 0.08
N LEU A 105 5.45 -0.92 -0.02
CA LEU A 105 5.43 -2.38 -0.17
C LEU A 105 4.74 -3.03 1.02
N LEU A 106 5.17 -2.68 2.24
CA LEU A 106 4.65 -3.29 3.46
C LEU A 106 3.17 -2.97 3.70
N VAL A 107 2.74 -1.72 3.46
CA VAL A 107 1.32 -1.33 3.56
C VAL A 107 0.46 -2.11 2.56
N ALA A 108 0.90 -2.23 1.31
CA ALA A 108 0.14 -2.95 0.28
C ALA A 108 -0.11 -4.42 0.67
N GLU A 109 0.90 -5.09 1.24
CA GLU A 109 0.76 -6.47 1.68
C GLU A 109 0.01 -6.60 3.02
N GLN A 110 0.24 -5.69 3.96
CA GLN A 110 -0.43 -5.69 5.26
C GLN A 110 -1.95 -5.52 5.10
N CYS A 111 -2.39 -4.63 4.21
CA CYS A 111 -3.82 -4.41 3.93
C CYS A 111 -4.49 -5.68 3.38
N GLN A 112 -3.77 -6.49 2.60
CA GLN A 112 -4.25 -7.79 2.15
C GLN A 112 -4.32 -8.79 3.31
N ARG A 113 -3.25 -8.93 4.10
CA ARG A 113 -3.26 -9.82 5.29
C ARG A 113 -4.38 -9.50 6.27
N GLN A 114 -4.63 -8.21 6.49
CA GLN A 114 -5.68 -7.72 7.39
C GLN A 114 -7.07 -8.07 6.88
N THR A 115 -7.35 -7.78 5.60
CA THR A 115 -8.66 -8.09 5.01
C THR A 115 -8.87 -9.58 4.81
N GLU A 116 -7.84 -10.36 4.48
CA GLU A 116 -7.90 -11.84 4.44
C GLU A 116 -8.29 -12.42 5.80
N LEU A 117 -7.64 -11.96 6.88
CA LEU A 117 -8.00 -12.39 8.22
C LEU A 117 -9.42 -11.96 8.61
N GLY A 118 -9.83 -10.74 8.23
CA GLY A 118 -11.20 -10.27 8.42
C GLY A 118 -12.22 -11.18 7.73
N MET A 119 -11.97 -11.58 6.47
CA MET A 119 -12.83 -12.50 5.72
C MET A 119 -12.93 -13.87 6.41
N GLU A 120 -11.82 -14.38 6.94
CA GLU A 120 -11.80 -15.67 7.64
C GLU A 120 -12.57 -15.62 8.97
N LEU A 121 -12.40 -14.55 9.75
CA LEU A 121 -13.10 -14.36 11.02
C LEU A 121 -14.61 -14.11 10.83
N ALA A 122 -14.99 -13.36 9.80
CA ALA A 122 -16.40 -13.13 9.45
C ALA A 122 -17.08 -14.35 8.81
N GLY A 123 -16.29 -15.29 8.27
CA GLY A 123 -16.79 -16.52 7.66
C GLY A 123 -17.84 -16.28 6.58
N ALA A 124 -18.95 -17.02 6.64
CA ALA A 124 -20.02 -16.93 5.64
C ALA A 124 -20.65 -15.53 5.54
N ALA A 125 -20.64 -14.74 6.64
CA ALA A 125 -21.21 -13.39 6.66
C ALA A 125 -20.55 -12.48 5.61
N ALA A 126 -19.25 -12.62 5.39
CA ALA A 126 -18.51 -11.82 4.41
C ALA A 126 -18.81 -12.19 2.96
N VAL A 127 -19.23 -13.43 2.71
CA VAL A 127 -19.57 -13.91 1.36
C VAL A 127 -21.01 -13.54 1.00
N VAL A 128 -21.94 -13.56 1.98
CA VAL A 128 -23.35 -13.23 1.75
C VAL A 128 -23.65 -11.73 1.83
N GLY A 129 -22.62 -10.87 1.87
CA GLY A 129 -22.75 -9.42 1.85
C GLY A 129 -23.20 -8.78 3.17
N ARG A 130 -23.05 -9.48 4.30
CA ARG A 130 -23.36 -8.94 5.64
C ARG A 130 -22.23 -8.09 6.24
N THR A 131 -21.07 -8.04 5.58
CA THR A 131 -19.93 -7.18 5.96
C THR A 131 -19.44 -6.37 4.74
N PRO A 132 -20.26 -5.48 4.16
CA PRO A 132 -19.98 -4.86 2.86
C PRO A 132 -18.69 -4.02 2.83
N GLU A 133 -18.31 -3.41 3.95
CA GLU A 133 -17.07 -2.64 4.11
C GLU A 133 -15.84 -3.54 4.01
N LEU A 134 -15.84 -4.66 4.74
CA LEU A 134 -14.79 -5.68 4.70
C LEU A 134 -14.66 -6.29 3.29
N THR A 135 -15.78 -6.66 2.67
CA THR A 135 -15.76 -7.26 1.32
C THR A 135 -15.22 -6.27 0.29
N ARG A 136 -15.63 -4.99 0.37
CA ARG A 136 -15.10 -3.93 -0.51
C ARG A 136 -13.60 -3.72 -0.29
N ALA A 137 -13.16 -3.66 0.96
CA ALA A 137 -11.75 -3.48 1.30
C ALA A 137 -10.90 -4.67 0.81
N TYR A 138 -11.38 -5.90 1.01
CA TYR A 138 -10.72 -7.12 0.54
C TYR A 138 -10.47 -7.11 -0.97
N LEU A 139 -11.51 -6.78 -1.75
CA LEU A 139 -11.40 -6.71 -3.21
C LEU A 139 -10.53 -5.53 -3.67
N GLY A 140 -10.67 -4.36 -3.03
CA GLY A 140 -9.91 -3.15 -3.37
C GLY A 140 -8.42 -3.26 -3.07
N ASN A 141 -8.05 -3.91 -1.96
CA ASN A 141 -6.66 -4.01 -1.51
C ASN A 141 -5.78 -4.88 -2.43
N ARG A 142 -6.37 -5.68 -3.34
CA ARG A 142 -5.62 -6.36 -4.39
C ARG A 142 -4.95 -5.39 -5.36
N ALA A 143 -5.58 -4.24 -5.63
CA ALA A 143 -5.00 -3.23 -6.51
C ALA A 143 -3.75 -2.55 -5.89
N MET A 144 -3.60 -2.55 -4.55
CA MET A 144 -2.49 -1.86 -3.87
C MET A 144 -1.13 -2.48 -4.12
N THR A 145 -1.07 -3.79 -4.39
CA THR A 145 0.17 -4.47 -4.79
C THR A 145 0.55 -4.20 -6.25
N ILE A 146 -0.28 -3.45 -7.00
CA ILE A 146 -0.08 -3.14 -8.42
C ILE A 146 0.09 -1.62 -8.63
N ALA A 147 -0.83 -0.82 -8.08
CA ALA A 147 -0.86 0.64 -8.24
C ALA A 147 0.36 1.32 -7.59
N GLY A 148 0.77 2.47 -8.16
CA GLY A 148 1.97 3.21 -7.73
C GLY A 148 3.30 2.47 -7.97
N GLY A 149 3.27 1.36 -8.72
CA GLY A 149 4.38 0.44 -8.96
C GLY A 149 4.18 -0.89 -8.24
N THR A 150 4.33 -2.01 -8.95
CA THR A 150 4.02 -3.33 -8.36
C THR A 150 4.92 -3.66 -7.18
N SER A 151 4.50 -4.59 -6.33
CA SER A 151 5.32 -5.08 -5.22
C SER A 151 6.67 -5.63 -5.70
N GLU A 152 6.71 -6.29 -6.85
CA GLU A 152 7.92 -6.84 -7.48
C GLU A 152 8.87 -5.71 -7.89
N ILE A 153 8.39 -4.71 -8.64
CA ILE A 153 9.20 -3.56 -9.05
C ILE A 153 9.68 -2.76 -7.83
N THR A 154 8.86 -2.69 -6.78
CA THR A 154 9.22 -2.04 -5.52
C THR A 154 10.33 -2.80 -4.80
N ARG A 155 10.29 -4.14 -4.75
CA ARG A 155 11.38 -4.96 -4.20
C ARG A 155 12.68 -4.79 -4.99
N ASN A 156 12.63 -4.77 -6.32
CA ASN A 156 13.82 -4.51 -7.14
C ASN A 156 14.37 -3.11 -6.87
N THR A 157 13.51 -2.11 -6.73
CA THR A 157 13.92 -0.74 -6.38
C THR A 157 14.60 -0.69 -5.01
N ILE A 158 14.07 -1.40 -4.01
CA ILE A 158 14.67 -1.50 -2.67
C ILE A 158 16.04 -2.18 -2.77
N ALA A 159 16.13 -3.34 -3.42
CA ALA A 159 17.36 -4.10 -3.60
C ALA A 159 18.45 -3.26 -4.29
N GLU A 160 18.17 -2.73 -5.48
CA GLU A 160 19.16 -2.07 -6.31
C GLU A 160 19.53 -0.67 -5.80
N ARG A 161 18.55 0.11 -5.34
CA ARG A 161 18.76 1.54 -5.06
C ARG A 161 18.95 1.88 -3.59
N ILE A 162 18.48 1.02 -2.68
CA ILE A 162 18.61 1.23 -1.23
C ILE A 162 19.72 0.35 -0.69
N LEU A 163 19.71 -0.93 -1.05
CA LEU A 163 20.67 -1.91 -0.55
C LEU A 163 21.92 -2.04 -1.43
N GLY A 164 21.92 -1.46 -2.63
CA GLY A 164 23.07 -1.50 -3.55
C GLY A 164 23.32 -2.88 -4.16
N LEU A 165 22.31 -3.74 -4.20
CA LEU A 165 22.43 -5.07 -4.78
C LEU A 165 22.54 -4.99 -6.31
N PRO A 166 23.20 -5.98 -6.97
CA PRO A 166 23.22 -6.06 -8.41
C PRO A 166 21.81 -6.15 -9.01
N ARG A 167 21.66 -5.64 -10.23
CA ARG A 167 20.40 -5.79 -10.98
C ARG A 167 20.13 -7.24 -11.32
N ASP A 168 18.84 -7.57 -11.45
CA ASP A 168 18.45 -8.84 -12.02
C ASP A 168 19.08 -9.03 -13.41
N PRO A 169 19.67 -10.20 -13.69
CA PRO A 169 20.17 -10.49 -15.03
C PRO A 169 18.99 -10.47 -16.01
N LEU A 170 19.20 -9.84 -17.17
CA LEU A 170 18.25 -9.94 -18.27
C LEU A 170 18.08 -11.42 -18.62
N LEU A 171 16.83 -11.91 -18.60
CA LEU A 171 16.52 -13.26 -19.07
C LEU A 171 17.08 -13.40 -20.49
N ARG A 172 18.07 -14.29 -20.64
CA ARG A 172 18.64 -14.67 -21.93
C ARG A 172 17.83 -15.80 -22.54
#